data_AF-A0A963WES4-F1
#
_entry.id   AF-A0A963WES4-F1
#
_cell.length_a   1.000
_cell.length_b   1.000
_cell.length_c   1.000
_cell.angle_alpha   90.00
_cell.angle_beta   90.00
_cell.angle_gamma   90.00
#
_symmetry.space_group_name_H-M   'P 1'
#
loop_
_entity.id
_entity.type
_entity.pdbx_description
1 polymer ?
#
loop_
_entity_poly.entity_id
_entity_poly.type
_entity_poly.pdbx_seq_one_letter_code
_entity_poly.pdbx_strand_id
1 'polypeptide(L)' 'MSARVPQPACPCGGRPVGAAFADCCGRYIGHFDEVPAPDAEALMRSRYSAFVREDAAYLLATWHASTRPASLSFD' A
#
# COMPACT_ATOMS: atom_id res chain seq x y z
N MET A 1 17.39 -4.52 24.60
CA MET A 1 17.48 -5.11 23.25
C MET A 1 16.06 -5.52 22.84
N SER A 2 15.37 -4.72 22.03
CA SER A 2 13.99 -5.03 21.64
C SER A 2 14.02 -6.06 20.52
N ALA A 3 13.46 -7.24 20.77
CA ALA A 3 13.29 -8.27 19.75
C ALA A 3 12.37 -7.72 18.65
N ARG A 4 12.85 -7.71 17.39
CA ARG A 4 12.05 -7.31 16.23
C ARG A 4 11.01 -8.41 15.98
N VAL A 5 9.74 -8.15 16.31
CA VAL A 5 8.63 -9.03 15.91
C VAL A 5 8.73 -9.22 14.40
N PRO A 6 8.73 -10.46 13.87
CA PRO A 6 8.74 -10.68 12.43
C PRO A 6 7.46 -10.07 11.85
N GLN A 7 7.62 -8.89 11.25
CA GLN A 7 6.53 -8.23 10.55
C GLN A 7 6.16 -9.10 9.35
N PRO A 8 4.87 -9.35 9.08
CA PRO A 8 4.48 -10.07 7.88
C PRO A 8 5.07 -9.38 6.65
N ALA A 9 5.54 -10.18 5.71
CA ALA A 9 6.03 -9.70 4.42
C ALA A 9 4.94 -8.84 3.75
N CYS A 10 5.37 -7.87 2.96
CA CYS A 10 4.42 -7.02 2.25
C CYS A 10 3.50 -7.86 1.36
N PRO A 11 2.16 -7.64 1.35
CA PRO A 11 1.24 -8.44 0.53
C PRO A 11 1.63 -8.52 -0.94
N CYS A 12 2.23 -7.46 -1.51
CA CYS A 12 2.74 -7.47 -2.89
C CYS A 12 3.93 -8.41 -3.17
N GLY A 13 4.35 -9.22 -2.19
CA GLY A 13 5.51 -10.12 -2.23
C GLY A 13 6.82 -9.49 -1.75
N GLY A 14 6.83 -8.17 -1.51
CA GLY A 14 8.03 -7.42 -1.13
C GLY A 14 8.96 -7.10 -2.31
N ARG A 15 9.60 -5.93 -2.24
CA ARG A 15 10.67 -5.49 -3.15
C ARG A 15 11.80 -4.91 -2.29
N PRO A 16 12.88 -5.66 -2.00
CA PRO A 16 13.17 -7.05 -2.40
C PRO A 16 12.18 -8.08 -1.84
N VAL A 17 12.14 -9.28 -2.41
CA VAL A 17 11.19 -10.35 -2.00
C VAL A 17 11.30 -10.61 -0.50
N GLY A 18 10.16 -10.67 0.18
CA GLY A 18 10.10 -10.84 1.64
C GLY A 18 10.34 -9.56 2.45
N ALA A 19 10.52 -8.40 1.80
CA ALA A 19 10.59 -7.13 2.50
C ALA A 19 9.36 -6.90 3.38
N ALA A 20 9.61 -6.36 4.59
CA ALA A 20 8.56 -6.00 5.51
C ALA A 20 7.65 -4.93 4.90
N PHE A 21 6.37 -4.93 5.27
CA PHE A 21 5.39 -3.96 4.77
C PHE A 21 5.87 -2.51 4.88
N ALA A 22 6.37 -2.10 6.06
CA ALA A 22 6.83 -0.73 6.31
C ALA A 22 7.94 -0.28 5.36
N ASP A 23 8.84 -1.20 5.02
CA ASP A 23 9.99 -0.95 4.14
C ASP A 23 9.62 -1.08 2.65
N CYS A 24 8.39 -1.51 2.32
CA CYS A 24 7.93 -1.75 0.95
C CYS A 24 6.74 -0.85 0.58
N CYS A 25 5.50 -1.33 0.57
CA CYS A 25 4.34 -0.52 0.21
C CYS A 25 3.87 0.41 1.33
N GLY A 26 4.26 0.14 2.58
CA GLY A 26 3.85 0.92 3.75
C GLY A 26 4.30 2.38 3.70
N ARG A 27 5.49 2.66 3.14
CA ARG A 27 5.96 4.03 2.94
C ARG A 27 5.06 4.85 2.02
N TYR A 28 4.47 4.22 1.00
CA TYR A 28 3.57 4.90 0.07
C TYR A 28 2.16 5.02 0.65
N ILE A 29 1.68 3.98 1.34
CA ILE A 29 0.34 3.95 1.91
C ILE A 29 0.21 4.93 3.08
N GLY A 30 1.18 4.94 3.99
CA GLY A 30 1.15 5.79 5.19
C GLY A 30 1.51 7.26 4.96
N HIS A 31 2.20 7.56 3.86
CA HIS A 31 2.73 8.90 3.58
C HIS A 31 2.52 9.30 2.12
N PHE A 32 1.37 8.99 1.52
CA PHE A 32 1.17 9.16 0.06
C PHE A 32 1.35 10.60 -0.44
N ASP A 33 1.06 11.60 0.41
CA ASP A 33 1.24 13.02 0.09
C ASP A 33 2.72 13.43 0.01
N GLU A 34 3.57 12.81 0.82
CA GLU A 34 5.01 13.13 0.92
C GLU A 34 5.88 12.19 0.07
N VAL A 35 5.46 10.92 0.02
CA VAL A 35 6.15 9.81 -0.64
C VAL A 35 5.15 9.12 -1.57
N PRO A 36 4.72 9.79 -2.66
CA PRO A 36 3.87 9.15 -3.65
C PRO A 36 4.62 7.98 -4.31
N ALA A 37 3.87 7.02 -4.82
CA ALA A 37 4.47 5.94 -5.61
C ALA A 37 5.18 6.56 -6.84
N PRO A 38 6.47 6.26 -7.07
CA PRO A 38 7.29 6.95 -8.07
C PRO A 38 6.95 6.56 -9.51
N ASP A 39 6.29 5.41 -9.70
CA ASP A 39 5.92 4.87 -10.99
C ASP A 39 4.63 4.05 -10.90
N ALA A 40 4.11 3.66 -12.06
CA ALA A 40 2.88 2.88 -12.18
C ALA A 40 2.98 1.49 -11.53
N GLU A 41 4.14 0.82 -11.59
CA GLU A 41 4.32 -0.49 -10.98
C GLU A 41 4.22 -0.40 -9.44
N ALA A 42 4.92 0.57 -8.85
CA ALA A 42 4.89 0.86 -7.43
C ALA A 42 3.48 1.24 -6.97
N LEU A 43 2.74 2.01 -7.79
CA LEU A 43 1.35 2.36 -7.51
C LEU A 43 0.44 1.12 -7.54
N MET A 44 0.56 0.26 -8.53
CA MET A 44 -0.24 -0.97 -8.61
C MET A 44 0.04 -1.92 -7.45
N ARG A 45 1.31 -2.08 -7.05
CA ARG A 45 1.72 -2.93 -5.90
C ARG A 45 1.21 -2.39 -4.57
N SER A 46 1.30 -1.07 -4.37
CA SER A 46 0.79 -0.43 -3.15
C SER A 46 -0.74 -0.48 -3.09
N ARG A 47 -1.44 -0.24 -4.21
CA ARG A 47 -2.90 -0.41 -4.29
C ARG A 47 -3.34 -1.83 -3.99
N TYR A 48 -2.66 -2.85 -4.52
CA TYR A 48 -2.94 -4.23 -4.14
C TYR A 48 -2.75 -4.48 -2.64
N SER A 49 -1.64 -3.99 -2.07
CA SER A 49 -1.37 -4.15 -0.64
C SER A 49 -2.38 -3.41 0.24
N ALA A 50 -2.86 -2.24 -0.22
CA ALA A 50 -3.92 -1.48 0.43
C ALA A 50 -5.25 -2.24 0.38
N PHE A 51 -5.60 -2.87 -0.75
CA PHE A 51 -6.79 -3.71 -0.86
C PHE A 51 -6.77 -4.89 0.10
N VAL A 52 -5.67 -5.65 0.17
CA VAL A 52 -5.52 -6.77 1.13
C VAL A 52 -5.62 -6.32 2.59
N ARG A 53 -5.29 -5.06 2.86
CA ARG A 53 -5.36 -4.44 4.20
C ARG A 53 -6.62 -3.62 4.43
N GLU A 54 -7.56 -3.64 3.48
CA GLU A 54 -8.82 -2.88 3.53
C GLU A 54 -8.62 -1.36 3.74
N ASP A 55 -7.52 -0.80 3.24
CA ASP A 55 -7.22 0.63 3.31
C ASP A 55 -7.95 1.40 2.20
N ALA A 56 -9.24 1.64 2.42
CA ALA A 56 -10.10 2.38 1.49
C ALA A 56 -9.61 3.81 1.25
N ALA A 57 -9.02 4.46 2.26
CA ALA A 57 -8.56 5.84 2.16
C ALA A 57 -7.46 5.96 1.10
N TYR A 58 -6.45 5.10 1.15
CA TYR A 58 -5.39 5.08 0.14
C TYR A 58 -5.91 4.73 -1.26
N LEU A 59 -6.81 3.74 -1.35
CA LEU A 59 -7.39 3.32 -2.62
C LEU A 59 -8.19 4.44 -3.30
N LEU A 60 -8.94 5.23 -2.53
CA LEU A 60 -9.69 6.38 -3.01
C LEU A 60 -8.76 7.55 -3.34
N ALA A 61 -7.74 7.82 -2.53
CA ALA A 61 -6.79 8.91 -2.77
C ALA A 61 -6.00 8.72 -4.08
N THR A 62 -5.65 7.47 -4.39
CA THR A 62 -4.86 7.13 -5.58
C THR A 62 -5.69 6.76 -6.82
N TRP A 63 -7.01 6.88 -6.74
CA TRP A 63 -7.89 6.65 -7.88
C TRP A 63 -8.07 7.94 -8.67
N HIS A 64 -8.01 7.84 -9.99
CA HIS A 64 -8.32 8.97 -10.85
C HIS A 64 -9.73 9.52 -10.59
N ALA A 65 -9.84 10.84 -10.39
CA ALA A 65 -11.07 11.47 -9.91
C ALA A 65 -12.31 11.20 -10.79
N SER A 66 -12.14 11.07 -12.12
CA SER A 66 -13.26 10.85 -13.04
C SER A 66 -13.89 9.46 -12.98
N THR A 67 -13.20 8.47 -12.42
CA THR A 67 -13.67 7.07 -12.36
C THR A 67 -13.72 6.53 -10.94
N ARG A 68 -13.42 7.37 -9.94
CA ARG A 68 -13.38 7.00 -8.54
C ARG A 68 -14.80 6.85 -7.97
N PRO A 69 -15.15 5.71 -7.35
CA PRO A 69 -16.42 5.57 -6.64
C PRO A 69 -16.44 6.45 -5.38
N ALA A 70 -17.65 6.78 -4.89
CA ALA A 70 -17.78 7.58 -3.66
C ALA A 70 -17.30 6.83 -2.41
N SER A 71 -17.43 5.50 -2.40
CA SER A 71 -17.03 4.62 -1.30
C SER A 71 -16.59 3.25 -1.81
N LEU A 72 -15.91 2.47 -0.98
CA LEU A 72 -15.48 1.09 -1.26
C LEU A 72 -16.00 0.15 -0.17
N SER A 73 -16.38 -1.07 -0.56
CA SER A 73 -16.67 -2.21 0.31
C SER A 73 -15.73 -3.37 -0.03
N PHE A 74 -15.44 -4.23 0.94
CA PHE A 74 -14.47 -5.34 0.80
C PHE A 74 -15.10 -6.73 0.99
N ASP A 75 -16.44 -6.82 0.91
CA ASP A 75 -17.21 -8.07 0.99
C ASP A 75 -17.01 -8.96 -0.25
#